data_AF-A0A925MBJ3-F1
#
_entry.id   AF-A0A925MBJ3-F1
#
_cell.length_a   1.000
_cell.length_b   1.000
_cell.length_c   1.000
_cell.angle_alpha   90.00
_cell.angle_beta   90.00
_cell.angle_gamma   90.00
#
_symmetry.space_group_name_H-M   'P 1'
#
loop_
_entity.id
_entity.type
_entity.pdbx_description
1 polymer ?
#
loop_
_entity_poly.entity_id
_entity_poly.type
_entity_poly.pdbx_seq_one_letter_code
_entity_poly.pdbx_strand_id
1 'polypeptide(L)' 'MPSVSTTLDQLAAESGWLRRLARSLVNDPASADDLVQDAYVLAAEHPPGDDRPLRPWLVRVLRNLTRTR' A
#
# COMPACT_ATOMS: atom_id res chain seq x y z
N MET A 1 -9.67 -8.54 15.53
CA MET A 1 -8.26 -8.09 15.36
C MET A 1 -7.52 -9.14 14.57
N PRO A 2 -7.20 -8.90 13.29
CA PRO A 2 -6.28 -9.77 12.55
C PRO A 2 -4.93 -9.84 13.29
N SER A 3 -4.36 -11.04 13.43
CA SER A 3 -2.99 -11.19 13.95
C SER A 3 -1.98 -10.60 12.96
N VAL A 4 -0.88 -10.02 13.46
CA VAL A 4 0.15 -9.35 12.63
C VAL A 4 0.60 -10.22 11.45
N SER A 5 0.75 -11.53 11.65
CA SER A 5 1.08 -12.49 10.59
C SER A 5 0.07 -12.48 9.44
N THR A 6 -1.23 -12.45 9.74
CA THR A 6 -2.31 -12.40 8.73
C THR A 6 -2.28 -11.10 7.93
N THR A 7 -1.99 -9.96 8.56
CA THR A 7 -1.87 -8.67 7.86
C THR A 7 -0.66 -8.67 6.92
N LEU A 8 0.48 -9.21 7.36
CA LEU A 8 1.67 -9.34 6.52
C LEU A 8 1.43 -10.26 5.31
N ASP A 9 0.76 -11.39 5.51
CA ASP A 9 0.42 -12.32 4.42
C ASP A 9 -0.50 -11.67 3.37
N GLN A 10 -1.48 -10.88 3.81
CA GLN A 10 -2.37 -10.12 2.93
C GLN A 10 -1.62 -9.04 2.14
N LEU A 11 -0.70 -8.31 2.78
CA LEU A 11 0.13 -7.31 2.10
C LEU A 11 1.13 -7.97 1.14
N ALA A 12 1.70 -9.12 1.50
CA ALA A 12 2.57 -9.91 0.64
C ALA A 12 1.82 -10.35 -0.64
N ALA A 13 0.57 -10.80 -0.50
CA ALA A 13 -0.28 -11.17 -1.64
C ALA A 13 -0.55 -9.99 -2.59
N GLU A 14 -0.69 -8.77 -2.07
CA GLU A 14 -0.95 -7.56 -2.87
C GLU A 14 0.33 -6.94 -3.48
N SER A 15 1.51 -7.42 -3.11
CA SER A 15 2.78 -6.73 -3.37
C SER A 15 3.12 -6.54 -4.85
N GLY A 16 2.95 -7.57 -5.66
CA GLY A 16 3.26 -7.48 -7.10
C GLY A 16 2.27 -6.59 -7.85
N TRP A 17 1.02 -6.49 -7.38
CA TRP A 17 0.05 -5.56 -7.95
C TRP A 17 0.31 -4.12 -7.49
N LEU A 18 0.62 -3.92 -6.22
CA LEU A 18 0.83 -2.59 -5.64
C LEU A 18 2.04 -1.88 -6.28
N ARG A 19 3.14 -2.61 -6.53
CA ARG A 19 4.31 -2.09 -7.26
C ARG A 19 3.98 -1.68 -8.69
N ARG A 20 3.16 -2.46 -9.41
CA ARG A 20 2.72 -2.10 -10.77
C ARG A 20 1.87 -0.84 -10.76
N LEU A 21 0.99 -0.70 -9.77
CA LEU A 21 0.18 0.51 -9.60
C LEU A 21 1.07 1.72 -9.31
N ALA A 22 2.00 1.63 -8.35
CA ALA A 22 2.91 2.73 -8.02
C ALA A 22 3.72 3.20 -9.25
N ARG A 23 4.28 2.26 -10.03
CA ARG A 23 4.98 2.57 -11.29
C ARG A 23 4.12 3.25 -12.35
N SER A 24 2.79 3.09 -12.30
CA SER A 24 1.89 3.80 -13.22
C SER A 24 1.52 5.20 -12.74
N LEU A 25 1.81 5.53 -11.48
CA LEU A 25 1.46 6.80 -10.86
C LEU A 25 2.63 7.81 -10.85
N VAL A 26 3.86 7.33 -11.01
CA VAL A 26 5.07 8.17 -11.04
C VAL A 26 5.95 7.83 -12.23
N ASN A 27 6.69 8.83 -12.72
CA ASN A 27 7.60 8.66 -13.87
C ASN A 27 8.94 8.04 -13.47
N ASP A 28 9.40 8.28 -12.24
CA ASP A 28 10.67 7.78 -11.72
C ASP A 28 10.50 6.41 -11.04
N PRO A 29 11.24 5.36 -11.47
CA PRO A 29 11.16 4.03 -10.87
C PRO A 29 11.55 3.97 -9.39
N ALA A 30 12.53 4.78 -8.95
CA ALA A 30 12.95 4.79 -7.55
C ALA A 30 11.83 5.34 -6.64
N SER A 31 11.21 6.44 -7.08
CA SER A 31 10.02 7.02 -6.43
C SER A 31 8.86 6.04 -6.31
N ALA A 32 8.71 5.10 -7.25
CA ALA A 32 7.64 4.09 -7.23
C ALA A 32 7.86 3.05 -6.11
N ASP A 33 9.10 2.59 -5.93
CA ASP A 33 9.43 1.63 -4.88
C ASP A 33 9.32 2.30 -3.50
N ASP A 34 9.74 3.55 -3.36
CA ASP A 34 9.54 4.34 -2.14
C ASP A 34 8.07 4.54 -1.79
N LEU A 35 7.21 4.73 -2.81
CA LEU A 35 5.76 4.88 -2.64
C LEU A 35 5.12 3.62 -2.06
N VAL A 36 5.57 2.45 -2.52
CA VAL A 36 5.08 1.16 -2.01
C VAL A 36 5.55 0.94 -0.57
N GLN A 37 6.78 1.32 -0.25
CA GLN A 37 7.31 1.19 1.10
C GLN A 37 6.50 2.03 2.09
N ASP A 38 6.24 3.30 1.79
CA ASP A 38 5.41 4.17 2.64
C ASP A 38 3.99 3.62 2.78
N ALA A 39 3.42 3.06 1.72
CA ALA A 39 2.10 2.45 1.79
C ALA A 39 2.06 1.25 2.76
N TYR A 40 3.14 0.46 2.84
CA TYR A 40 3.24 -0.64 3.81
C TYR A 40 3.44 -0.16 5.24
N VAL A 41 4.25 0.87 5.46
CA VAL A 41 4.40 1.48 6.78
C VAL A 41 3.02 1.96 7.27
N LEU A 42 2.29 2.70 6.43
CA LEU A 42 0.94 3.15 6.76
C LEU A 42 -0.04 2.01 6.97
N ALA A 43 0.06 0.90 6.23
CA ALA A 43 -0.79 -0.28 6.43
C ALA A 43 -0.51 -0.97 7.78
N ALA A 44 0.75 -0.97 8.23
CA ALA A 44 1.14 -1.55 9.50
C ALA A 44 0.72 -0.66 10.69
N GLU A 45 0.86 0.66 10.57
CA GLU A 45 0.50 1.62 11.62
C GLU A 45 -1.00 1.88 11.69
N HIS A 46 -1.65 1.94 10.53
CA HIS A 46 -3.04 2.36 10.37
C HIS A 46 -3.79 1.45 9.39
N PRO A 47 -3.98 0.15 9.73
CA PRO A 47 -4.69 -0.77 8.87
C PRO A 47 -6.14 -0.28 8.62
N PRO A 48 -6.75 -0.65 7.47
CA PRO A 48 -8.17 -0.42 7.28
C PRO A 48 -8.99 -1.09 8.39
N GLY A 49 -10.12 -0.49 8.74
CA GLY A 49 -11.09 -1.14 9.62
C GLY A 49 -11.58 -2.47 9.05
N ASP A 50 -12.05 -3.37 9.92
CA ASP A 50 -12.48 -4.73 9.57
C ASP A 50 -13.62 -4.75 8.49
N ASP A 51 -14.32 -3.63 8.29
CA ASP A 51 -15.39 -3.44 7.31
C ASP A 51 -14.88 -3.01 5.92
N ARG A 52 -13.59 -2.72 5.76
CA ARG A 52 -13.04 -2.16 4.52
C ARG A 52 -12.07 -3.12 3.84
N PRO A 53 -12.25 -3.36 2.52
CA PRO A 53 -11.32 -4.19 1.77
C PRO A 53 -9.94 -3.52 1.66
N LEU A 54 -8.89 -4.31 1.86
CA LEU A 54 -7.50 -3.86 1.88
C LEU A 54 -7.06 -3.20 0.56
N ARG A 55 -7.41 -3.82 -0.57
CA ARG A 55 -6.91 -3.40 -1.88
C ARG A 55 -7.41 -2.00 -2.30
N PRO A 56 -8.72 -1.66 -2.24
CA PRO A 56 -9.19 -0.28 -2.48
C PRO A 56 -8.62 0.75 -1.51
N TRP A 57 -8.38 0.35 -0.27
CA TRP A 57 -7.74 1.21 0.72
C TRP A 57 -6.28 1.52 0.33
N LEU A 58 -5.49 0.52 -0.09
CA LEU A 58 -4.11 0.70 -0.58
C LEU A 58 -4.05 1.60 -1.82
N VAL A 59 -5.03 1.52 -2.74
CA VAL A 59 -5.12 2.46 -3.88
C VAL A 59 -5.23 3.90 -3.38
N ARG A 60 -6.07 4.13 -2.36
CA ARG A 60 -6.28 5.47 -1.81
C ARG A 60 -5.01 5.99 -1.12
N VAL A 61 -4.32 5.13 -0.38
CA VAL A 61 -3.04 5.47 0.26
C VAL A 61 -2.00 5.90 -0.77
N LEU A 62 -1.76 5.10 -1.82
CA LEU A 62 -0.79 5.45 -2.87
C LEU A 62 -1.14 6.79 -3.54
N ARG A 63 -2.41 7.03 -3.87
CA ARG A 63 -2.85 8.29 -4.47
C ARG A 63 -2.68 9.49 -3.54
N ASN A 64 -2.81 9.30 -2.23
CA ASN A 64 -2.58 10.37 -1.27
C ASN A 64 -1.08 10.67 -1.17
N LEU A 65 -0.24 9.64 -1.06
CA LEU A 65 1.22 9.77 -1.01
C LEU A 65 1.79 10.48 -2.24
N THR A 66 1.25 10.21 -3.43
CA THR A 66 1.65 10.90 -4.68
C THR A 66 1.31 12.39 -4.70
N ARG A 67 0.42 12.87 -3.83
CA ARG A 67 -0.01 14.28 -3.76
C ARG A 67 0.70 15.07 -2.67
N THR A 68 1.19 14.38 -1.65
CA THR A 68 1.81 14.99 -0.46
C THR A 68 3.34 15.00 -0.50
N ARG A 69 3.94 14.24 -1.41
CA ARG A 69 5.37 14.35 -1.76
C ARG A 69 5.55 15.43 -2.84
#